data_AF-A0A849R239-F1
#
_entry.id   AF-A0A849R239-F1
#
_cell.length_a   1.000
_cell.length_b   1.000
_cell.length_c   1.000
_cell.angle_alpha   90.00
_cell.angle_beta   90.00
_cell.angle_gamma   90.00
#
_symmetry.space_group_name_H-M   'P 1'
#
loop_
_entity.id
_entity.type
_entity.pdbx_description
1 polymer ?
#
loop_
_entity_poly.entity_id
_entity_poly.type
_entity_poly.pdbx_seq_one_letter_code
_entity_poly.pdbx_strand_id
1 'polypeptide(L)'
;MNNTIKIILLFATIILAGCTDKITVTDFESCAAAGYPIMESYPRQCRANEITYIEDISDRIFECTTEQRNVDACIEIYQPVCGKVNVQCITTPCDPINQTYSNSCEACRNELVESYTLGEC
;
A
#
# COMPACT_ATOMS: atom_id res chain seq x y z
N MET A 1 46.17 7.65 33.83
CA MET A 1 45.07 8.12 32.96
C MET A 1 43.76 7.86 33.68
N ASN A 2 43.05 8.91 34.09
CA ASN A 2 41.95 8.84 35.06
C ASN A 2 40.71 8.17 34.45
N ASN A 3 39.96 7.35 35.20
CA ASN A 3 38.82 6.59 34.67
C ASN A 3 37.73 7.49 34.05
N THR A 4 37.60 8.72 34.53
CA THR A 4 36.71 9.75 33.99
C THR A 4 37.09 10.15 32.55
N ILE A 5 38.39 10.20 32.23
CA ILE A 5 38.88 10.56 30.90
C ILE A 5 38.62 9.44 29.89
N LYS A 6 38.70 8.17 30.33
CA LYS A 6 38.38 7.01 29.48
C LYS A 6 36.89 6.96 29.10
N ILE A 7 36.00 7.30 30.02
CA ILE A 7 34.54 7.33 29.77
C ILE A 7 34.18 8.44 28.78
N ILE A 8 34.78 9.62 28.91
CA ILE A 8 34.56 10.74 27.97
C ILE A 8 35.06 10.38 26.56
N LEU A 9 36.22 9.73 26.44
CA LEU A 9 36.75 9.27 25.16
C LEU A 9 35.87 8.17 24.52
N LEU A 10 35.32 7.25 25.32
CA LEU A 10 34.42 6.20 24.84
C LEU A 10 33.09 6.77 24.29
N PHE A 11 32.52 7.77 24.98
CA PHE A 11 31.31 8.45 24.51
C PHE A 11 31.57 9.29 23.25
N ALA A 12 32.72 9.96 23.15
CA ALA A 12 33.09 10.73 21.95
C ALA A 12 33.24 9.84 20.71
N THR A 13 33.74 8.60 20.85
CA THR A 13 33.84 7.66 19.74
C THR A 13 32.49 7.11 19.26
N ILE A 14 31.49 7.01 20.14
CA ILE A 14 30.14 6.55 19.78
C ILE A 14 29.37 7.61 18.99
N ILE A 15 29.60 8.91 19.27
CA ILE A 15 28.95 10.02 18.57
C ILE A 15 29.50 10.21 17.14
N LEU A 16 30.79 9.89 16.92
CA LEU A 16 31.44 10.00 15.60
C LEU A 16 31.17 8.80 14.67
N ALA A 17 30.62 7.70 15.18
CA ALA A 17 30.25 6.52 14.41
C ALA A 17 28.78 6.55 13.92
N GLY A 18 28.14 7.72 13.92
CA GLY A 18 26.84 7.90 13.27
C GLY A 18 26.96 7.59 11.78
N CYS A 19 26.47 6.42 11.37
CA CYS A 19 26.47 5.97 9.98
C CYS A 19 25.85 7.05 9.09
N THR A 20 26.62 7.52 8.10
CA THR A 20 26.12 8.38 7.04
C THR A 20 25.52 7.49 5.95
N ASP A 21 24.34 6.92 6.21
CA ASP A 21 23.61 6.20 5.18
C ASP A 21 23.16 7.23 4.14
N LYS A 22 23.82 7.22 2.98
CA LYS A 22 23.41 8.01 1.83
C LYS A 22 22.08 7.42 1.33
N ILE A 23 20.96 8.01 1.79
CA ILE A 23 19.62 7.60 1.38
C ILE A 23 19.55 7.71 -0.15
N THR A 24 19.48 6.55 -0.81
CA THR A 24 19.29 6.46 -2.25
C THR A 24 17.80 6.25 -2.46
N VAL A 25 17.15 7.20 -3.15
CA VAL A 25 15.70 7.15 -3.38
C VAL A 25 15.41 6.25 -4.59
N THR A 26 14.81 5.10 -4.34
CA THR A 26 14.51 4.06 -5.34
C THR A 26 13.03 3.76 -5.48
N ASP A 27 12.22 4.18 -4.52
CA ASP A 27 10.82 3.80 -4.36
C ASP A 27 10.07 4.88 -3.57
N PHE A 28 8.76 4.69 -3.39
CA PHE A 28 7.92 5.62 -2.66
C PHE A 28 8.35 5.74 -1.19
N GLU A 29 8.68 4.63 -0.55
CA GLU A 29 9.06 4.53 0.87
C GLU A 29 10.33 5.32 1.16
N SER A 30 11.38 5.12 0.38
CA SER A 30 12.65 5.85 0.48
C SER A 30 12.48 7.32 0.13
N CYS A 31 11.58 7.67 -0.80
CA CYS A 31 11.25 9.06 -1.12
C CYS A 31 10.56 9.76 0.06
N ALA A 32 9.55 9.12 0.67
CA ALA A 32 8.85 9.65 1.83
C ALA A 32 9.75 9.73 3.07
N ALA A 33 10.58 8.71 3.32
CA ALA A 33 11.52 8.67 4.43
C ALA A 33 12.61 9.75 4.32
N ALA A 34 12.98 10.14 3.09
CA ALA A 34 13.89 11.25 2.82
C ALA A 34 13.24 12.65 3.00
N GLY A 35 11.94 12.73 3.30
CA GLY A 35 11.24 13.98 3.58
C GLY A 35 10.82 14.76 2.34
N TYR A 36 10.82 14.14 1.16
CA TYR A 36 10.28 14.75 -0.05
C TYR A 36 8.75 14.92 0.03
N PRO A 37 8.17 15.87 -0.73
CA PRO A 37 6.74 16.12 -0.69
C PRO A 37 5.94 14.92 -1.21
N ILE A 38 4.94 14.51 -0.43
CA ILE A 38 3.89 13.57 -0.85
C ILE A 38 2.75 14.38 -1.47
N MET A 39 2.31 13.97 -2.65
CA MET A 39 1.22 14.60 -3.40
C MET A 39 -0.15 14.06 -2.94
N GLU A 40 -1.19 14.89 -3.06
CA GLU A 40 -2.59 14.51 -2.80
C GLU A 40 -3.16 13.70 -3.97
N SER A 41 -2.64 12.48 -4.15
CA SER A 41 -3.07 11.54 -5.20
C SER A 41 -3.38 10.16 -4.63
N TYR A 42 -4.13 9.37 -5.39
CA TYR A 42 -4.34 7.95 -5.11
C TYR A 42 -4.00 7.11 -6.36
N PRO A 43 -3.02 6.19 -6.31
CA PRO A 43 -2.13 5.91 -5.17
C PRO A 43 -1.30 7.12 -4.75
N ARG A 44 -0.73 7.07 -3.54
CA ARG A 44 0.12 8.17 -3.05
C ARG A 44 1.33 8.32 -3.96
N GLN A 45 1.76 9.55 -4.18
CA GLN A 45 2.92 9.87 -5.00
C GLN A 45 3.89 10.70 -4.19
N CYS A 46 5.19 10.45 -4.34
CA CYS A 46 6.25 11.23 -3.73
C CYS A 46 7.18 11.78 -4.82
N ARG A 47 7.54 13.06 -4.74
CA ARG A 47 8.36 13.72 -5.77
C ARG A 47 9.74 14.07 -5.25
N ALA A 48 10.78 13.43 -5.76
CA ALA A 48 12.16 13.78 -5.52
C ALA A 48 12.82 14.27 -6.83
N ASN A 49 13.27 15.53 -6.84
CA ASN A 49 13.78 16.19 -8.03
C ASN A 49 12.74 16.19 -9.18
N GLU A 50 13.08 15.59 -10.32
CA GLU A 50 12.21 15.44 -11.49
C GLU A 50 11.52 14.08 -11.58
N ILE A 51 11.72 13.21 -10.58
CA ILE A 51 11.18 11.85 -10.55
C ILE A 51 10.00 11.79 -9.58
N THR A 52 8.90 11.19 -10.05
CA THR A 52 7.74 10.86 -9.23
C THR A 52 7.75 9.36 -8.95
N TYR A 53 7.73 9.00 -7.67
CA TYR A 53 7.62 7.63 -7.17
C TYR A 53 6.18 7.40 -6.75
N ILE A 54 5.55 6.37 -7.29
CA ILE A 54 4.16 6.00 -7.01
C ILE A 54 4.18 4.85 -6.00
N GLU A 55 3.35 4.92 -4.97
CA GLU A 55 3.15 3.81 -4.03
C GLU A 55 2.57 2.61 -4.78
N ASP A 56 3.22 1.45 -4.64
CA ASP A 56 2.68 0.20 -5.18
C ASP A 56 1.64 -0.37 -4.19
N ILE A 57 0.40 -0.47 -4.66
CA ILE A 57 -0.73 -0.99 -3.91
C ILE A 57 -1.53 -2.02 -4.71
N SER A 58 -0.94 -2.63 -5.76
CA SER A 58 -1.63 -3.65 -6.57
C SER A 58 -2.09 -4.83 -5.71
N ASP A 59 -1.23 -5.26 -4.79
CA ASP A 59 -1.45 -6.44 -3.95
C ASP A 59 -2.19 -6.12 -2.65
N ARG A 60 -2.56 -4.85 -2.45
CA ARG A 60 -3.31 -4.43 -1.27
C ARG A 60 -4.74 -4.92 -1.38
N ILE A 61 -5.20 -5.60 -0.33
CA ILE A 61 -6.57 -6.07 -0.21
C ILE A 61 -7.45 -4.92 0.30
N PHE A 62 -8.56 -4.71 -0.40
CA PHE A 62 -9.62 -3.78 -0.04
C PHE A 62 -10.87 -4.58 0.32
N GLU A 63 -11.24 -4.57 1.60
CA GLU A 63 -12.44 -5.24 2.09
C GLU A 63 -13.69 -4.46 1.67
N CYS A 64 -14.70 -5.17 1.18
CA CYS A 64 -15.97 -4.55 0.81
C CYS A 64 -16.84 -4.32 2.05
N THR A 65 -17.03 -3.05 2.42
CA THR A 65 -17.83 -2.68 3.59
C THR A 65 -19.34 -2.69 3.29
N THR A 66 -20.15 -2.62 4.35
CA THR A 66 -21.61 -2.58 4.21
C THR A 66 -22.09 -1.29 3.52
N GLU A 67 -21.39 -0.18 3.75
CA GLU A 67 -21.67 1.10 3.12
C GLU A 67 -21.41 1.06 1.61
N GLN A 68 -20.37 0.34 1.17
CA GLN A 68 -20.06 0.17 -0.25
C GLN A 68 -21.04 -0.77 -0.96
N ARG A 69 -21.62 -1.73 -0.23
CA ARG A 69 -22.67 -2.63 -0.75
C ARG A 69 -24.00 -1.91 -0.97
N ASN A 70 -24.36 -1.04 -0.03
CA ASN A 70 -25.67 -0.39 0.02
C ASN A 70 -25.70 0.96 -0.71
N VAL A 71 -25.05 1.03 -1.87
CA VAL A 71 -25.11 2.19 -2.76
C VAL A 71 -26.23 2.01 -3.77
N ASP A 72 -26.96 3.09 -4.08
CA ASP A 72 -28.09 3.04 -5.02
C ASP A 72 -27.65 2.76 -6.47
N ALA A 73 -26.48 3.28 -6.86
CA ALA A 73 -25.90 3.13 -8.19
C ALA A 73 -24.38 3.29 -8.16
N CYS A 74 -23.72 2.66 -9.13
CA CYS A 74 -22.31 2.91 -9.43
C CYS A 74 -22.18 3.82 -10.65
N ILE A 75 -21.13 4.63 -10.67
CA ILE A 75 -20.77 5.39 -11.86
C ILE A 75 -20.15 4.47 -12.92
N GLU A 76 -20.40 4.78 -14.19
CA GLU A 76 -19.86 4.04 -15.34
C GLU A 76 -18.40 4.44 -15.60
N ILE A 77 -17.52 4.01 -14.70
CA ILE A 77 -16.07 4.15 -14.86
C ILE A 77 -15.45 2.78 -15.09
N TYR A 78 -14.46 2.72 -15.97
CA TYR A 78 -13.63 1.54 -16.16
C TYR A 78 -12.30 1.74 -15.41
N GLN A 79 -12.26 1.24 -14.19
CA GLN A 79 -11.11 1.22 -13.29
C GLN A 79 -11.06 -0.17 -12.62
N PRO A 80 -10.66 -1.21 -13.36
CA PRO A 80 -10.98 -2.58 -12.98
C PRO A 80 -10.32 -3.04 -11.69
N VAL A 81 -10.97 -3.98 -11.03
CA VAL A 81 -10.52 -4.62 -9.79
C VAL A 81 -10.69 -6.13 -9.87
N CYS A 82 -9.85 -6.87 -9.15
CA CYS A 82 -9.94 -8.31 -9.02
C CYS A 82 -10.65 -8.66 -7.72
N GLY A 83 -11.92 -9.05 -7.81
CA GLY A 83 -12.76 -9.39 -6.67
C GLY A 83 -12.65 -10.86 -6.28
N LYS A 84 -12.59 -11.13 -4.98
CA LYS A 84 -12.60 -12.48 -4.39
C LYS A 84 -14.03 -12.88 -4.05
N VAL A 85 -14.62 -13.74 -4.89
CA VAL A 85 -16.04 -14.12 -4.86
C VAL A 85 -16.25 -15.44 -4.09
N ASN A 86 -17.04 -15.40 -3.03
CA ASN A 86 -17.50 -16.57 -2.29
C ASN A 86 -18.62 -17.29 -3.05
N VAL A 87 -18.26 -18.32 -3.81
CA VAL A 87 -19.22 -19.09 -4.62
C VAL A 87 -19.94 -20.16 -3.79
N GLN A 88 -21.16 -20.49 -4.23
CA GLN A 88 -21.86 -21.69 -3.78
C GLN A 88 -21.53 -22.83 -4.73
N CYS A 89 -21.00 -23.93 -4.20
CA CYS A 89 -20.55 -25.08 -4.97
C CYS A 89 -21.34 -26.35 -4.61
N ILE A 90 -21.41 -27.31 -5.53
CA ILE A 90 -22.13 -28.57 -5.30
C ILE A 90 -21.37 -29.48 -4.33
N THR A 91 -20.03 -29.44 -4.36
CA THR A 91 -19.15 -30.28 -3.53
C THR A 91 -18.19 -29.40 -2.72
N THR A 92 -18.16 -29.56 -1.40
CA THR A 92 -17.31 -28.78 -0.49
C THR A 92 -15.87 -29.30 -0.42
N PRO A 93 -14.86 -28.45 -0.13
CA PRO A 93 -14.94 -27.02 0.21
C PRO A 93 -15.16 -26.10 -1.00
N CYS A 94 -15.90 -25.00 -0.81
CA CYS A 94 -16.06 -23.96 -1.83
C CYS A 94 -14.96 -22.93 -1.65
N ASP A 95 -13.90 -23.02 -2.44
CA ASP A 95 -12.86 -21.99 -2.46
C ASP A 95 -13.36 -20.75 -3.20
N PRO A 96 -13.05 -19.54 -2.72
CA PRO A 96 -13.38 -18.32 -3.43
C PRO A 96 -12.69 -18.26 -4.80
N ILE A 97 -13.37 -17.67 -5.78
CA ILE A 97 -12.82 -17.46 -7.12
C ILE A 97 -12.48 -16.00 -7.34
N ASN A 98 -11.50 -15.74 -8.20
CA ASN A 98 -11.15 -14.39 -8.63
C ASN A 98 -11.94 -14.02 -9.87
N GLN A 99 -12.57 -12.84 -9.85
CA GLN A 99 -13.34 -12.30 -10.97
C GLN A 99 -13.05 -10.81 -11.18
N THR A 100 -12.83 -10.42 -12.44
CA THR A 100 -12.64 -9.01 -12.81
C THR A 100 -13.97 -8.26 -12.82
N TYR A 101 -13.99 -7.11 -12.16
CA TYR A 101 -15.11 -6.16 -12.15
C TYR A 101 -14.68 -4.83 -12.77
N SER A 102 -15.62 -4.10 -13.38
CA SER A 102 -15.32 -2.85 -14.09
C SER A 102 -14.78 -1.75 -13.18
N ASN A 103 -15.20 -1.74 -11.91
CA ASN A 103 -14.69 -0.87 -10.86
C ASN A 103 -14.99 -1.43 -9.47
N SER A 104 -14.43 -0.81 -8.43
CA SER A 104 -14.59 -1.21 -7.03
C SER A 104 -16.04 -1.17 -6.53
N CYS A 105 -16.86 -0.23 -7.04
CA CYS A 105 -18.27 -0.15 -6.68
C CYS A 105 -19.06 -1.34 -7.20
N GLU A 106 -18.85 -1.72 -8.47
CA GLU A 106 -19.49 -2.91 -9.06
C GLU A 106 -19.04 -4.21 -8.38
N ALA A 107 -17.77 -4.29 -7.97
CA ALA A 107 -17.29 -5.40 -7.15
C ALA A 107 -18.01 -5.44 -5.80
N CYS A 108 -18.00 -4.34 -5.04
CA CYS A 108 -18.55 -4.34 -3.68
C CYS A 108 -20.07 -4.38 -3.62
N ARG A 109 -20.81 -3.99 -4.66
CA ARG A 109 -22.25 -4.24 -4.75
C ARG A 109 -22.62 -5.72 -4.79
N ASN A 110 -21.71 -6.58 -5.23
CA ASN A 110 -21.94 -8.02 -5.23
C ASN A 110 -21.77 -8.59 -3.81
N GLU A 111 -22.86 -9.10 -3.23
CA GLU A 111 -22.87 -9.68 -1.88
C GLU A 111 -21.89 -10.84 -1.68
N LEU A 112 -21.50 -11.51 -2.77
CA LEU A 112 -20.57 -12.63 -2.72
C LEU A 112 -19.10 -12.18 -2.78
N VAL A 113 -18.79 -10.95 -3.18
CA VAL A 113 -17.42 -10.43 -3.16
C VAL A 113 -17.04 -10.07 -1.73
N GLU A 114 -16.01 -10.72 -1.19
CA GLU A 114 -15.44 -10.42 0.14
C GLU A 114 -14.57 -9.16 0.10
N SER A 115 -13.62 -9.16 -0.84
CA SER A 115 -12.61 -8.12 -1.00
C SER A 115 -12.14 -8.04 -2.44
N TYR A 116 -11.37 -7.01 -2.76
CA TYR A 116 -10.75 -6.85 -4.07
C TYR A 116 -9.30 -6.35 -3.98
N THR A 117 -8.53 -6.58 -5.04
CA THR A 117 -7.23 -5.94 -5.30
C THR A 117 -7.34 -5.03 -6.53
N LEU A 118 -6.39 -4.11 -6.71
CA LEU A 118 -6.41 -3.20 -7.88
C LEU A 118 -5.95 -3.92 -9.15
N GLY A 119 -6.58 -3.59 -10.28
CA GLY A 119 -6.28 -4.21 -11.58
C GLY A 119 -7.16 -5.41 -11.89
N GLU A 120 -6.99 -5.98 -13.07
CA GLU A 120 -7.74 -7.17 -13.49
C GLU A 120 -7.16 -8.44 -12.83
N CYS A 121 -8.00 -9.48 -12.70
CA CYS A 121 -7.54 -10.86 -12.58
C CYS A 121 -7.08 -11.35 -13.97
#